data_AF-A0A7S4CQI0-F1
#
_entry.id   AF-A0A7S4CQI0-F1
#
_cell.length_a   1.000
_cell.length_b   1.000
_cell.length_c   1.000
_cell.angle_alpha   90.00
_cell.angle_beta   90.00
_cell.angle_gamma   90.00
#
_symmetry.space_group_name_H-M   'P 1'
#
loop_
_entity.id
_entity.type
_entity.pdbx_description
1 polymer ?
#
loop_
_entity_poly.entity_id
_entity_poly.type
_entity_poly.pdbx_seq_one_letter_code
_entity_poly.pdbx_strand_id
1 'polypeptide(L)'
;SSRPREAALPWGHLSETSPLEEIQAAYAKLQEVDPAMAQRLHPRNARKIKRSLQVHHETGVPHSKWFTEQRQHHLRYADHMLRLLDAQSECLSRRLDQRVEGMMRRGLRQEIEAFNAAPGP
;
A
#
# COMPACT_ATOMS: atom_id res chain seq x y z
N SER A 1 5.40 -36.07 13.31
CA SER A 1 5.82 -35.84 11.91
C SER A 1 6.10 -34.36 11.74
N SER A 2 7.39 -34.03 11.72
CA SER A 2 7.92 -32.67 11.73
C SER A 2 7.97 -32.13 10.30
N ARG A 3 7.13 -31.15 9.98
CA ARG A 3 7.35 -30.29 8.81
C ARG A 3 8.53 -29.36 9.12
N PRO A 4 9.50 -29.16 8.21
CA PRO A 4 10.58 -28.24 8.46
C PRO A 4 10.04 -26.81 8.53
N ARG A 5 10.34 -26.13 9.64
CA ARG A 5 10.39 -24.67 9.74
C ARG A 5 11.59 -24.21 8.90
N GLU A 6 11.41 -23.07 8.22
CA GLU A 6 12.39 -22.33 7.42
C GLU A 6 12.76 -22.90 6.05
N ALA A 7 12.11 -22.37 5.02
CA ALA A 7 12.85 -21.82 3.90
C ALA A 7 12.63 -20.30 3.96
N ALA A 8 13.61 -19.58 4.50
CA ALA A 8 13.73 -18.15 4.28
C ALA A 8 13.59 -17.89 2.77
N LEU A 9 12.64 -17.03 2.40
CA LEU A 9 12.45 -16.66 1.00
C LEU A 9 13.79 -16.11 0.45
N PRO A 10 14.27 -16.55 -0.72
CA PRO A 10 15.64 -16.33 -1.19
C PRO A 10 15.84 -14.92 -1.78
N TRP A 11 15.39 -13.88 -1.09
CA TRP A 11 15.61 -12.47 -1.48
C TRP A 11 16.81 -11.87 -0.73
N GLY A 12 17.72 -12.71 -0.27
CA GLY A 12 19.04 -12.34 0.25
C GLY A 12 20.12 -12.19 -0.84
N HIS A 13 19.74 -12.20 -2.11
CA HIS A 13 20.58 -11.68 -3.19
C HIS A 13 20.03 -10.30 -3.55
N LEU A 14 20.84 -9.26 -3.38
CA LEU A 14 20.63 -7.99 -4.04
C LEU A 14 20.61 -8.30 -5.54
N SER A 15 19.42 -8.45 -6.13
CA SER A 15 19.31 -8.53 -7.57
C SER A 15 19.90 -7.24 -8.14
N GLU A 16 20.90 -7.36 -9.01
CA GLU A 16 21.55 -6.25 -9.72
C GLU A 16 20.57 -5.46 -10.62
N THR A 17 19.31 -5.88 -10.69
CA THR A 17 18.24 -5.26 -11.46
C THR A 17 17.78 -3.96 -10.83
N SER A 18 17.61 -2.94 -11.66
CA SER A 18 17.07 -1.64 -11.26
C SER A 18 15.68 -1.81 -10.64
N PRO A 19 15.30 -1.03 -9.61
CA PRO A 19 13.94 -1.05 -9.05
C PRO A 19 12.85 -0.87 -10.11
N LEU A 20 13.16 -0.17 -11.21
CA LEU A 20 12.24 -0.02 -12.34
C LEU A 20 12.05 -1.32 -13.13
N GLU A 21 13.12 -2.09 -13.34
CA GLU A 21 13.09 -3.37 -14.04
C GLU A 21 12.30 -4.41 -13.23
N GLU A 22 12.47 -4.44 -11.91
CA GLU A 22 11.66 -5.28 -11.02
C GLU A 22 10.16 -4.99 -11.13
N ILE A 23 9.80 -3.70 -11.18
CA ILE A 23 8.41 -3.28 -11.29
C ILE A 23 7.86 -3.63 -12.67
N GLN A 24 8.64 -3.46 -13.74
CA GLN A 24 8.24 -3.84 -15.09
C GLN A 24 8.03 -5.34 -15.21
N ALA A 25 8.93 -6.16 -14.66
CA ALA A 25 8.79 -7.61 -14.62
C ALA A 25 7.55 -8.03 -13.83
N ALA A 26 7.30 -7.40 -12.68
CA ALA A 26 6.08 -7.63 -11.90
C ALA A 26 4.82 -7.22 -12.67
N TYR A 27 4.86 -6.10 -13.39
CA TYR A 27 3.73 -5.66 -14.21
C TYR A 27 3.46 -6.60 -15.38
N ALA A 28 4.50 -7.06 -16.08
CA ALA A 28 4.39 -8.08 -17.12
C ALA A 28 3.78 -9.37 -16.56
N LYS A 29 4.23 -9.81 -15.39
CA LYS A 29 3.64 -10.98 -14.73
C LYS A 29 2.17 -10.77 -14.40
N LEU A 30 1.80 -9.57 -13.96
CA LEU A 30 0.41 -9.23 -13.68
C LEU A 30 -0.45 -9.26 -14.95
N GLN A 31 0.08 -8.83 -16.09
CA GLN A 31 -0.63 -8.91 -17.38
C GLN A 31 -0.96 -10.35 -17.78
N GLU A 32 -0.08 -11.31 -17.47
CA GLU A 32 -0.31 -12.74 -17.73
C GLU A 32 -1.41 -13.32 -16.85
N VAL A 33 -1.35 -13.07 -15.53
CA VAL A 33 -2.23 -13.75 -14.55
C VAL A 33 -3.55 -13.01 -14.31
N ASP A 34 -3.58 -11.69 -14.52
CA ASP A 34 -4.73 -10.83 -14.28
C ASP A 34 -4.69 -9.57 -15.18
N PRO A 35 -4.96 -9.72 -16.49
CA PRO A 35 -4.90 -8.62 -17.45
C PRO A 35 -5.89 -7.48 -17.12
N ALA A 36 -7.03 -7.82 -16.51
CA ALA A 36 -8.01 -6.83 -16.09
C ALA A 36 -7.47 -5.94 -14.96
N MET A 37 -6.73 -6.50 -13.99
CA MET A 37 -6.08 -5.69 -12.96
C MET A 37 -4.88 -4.91 -13.51
N ALA A 38 -4.11 -5.49 -14.43
CA ALA A 38 -3.01 -4.79 -15.10
C ALA A 38 -3.50 -3.52 -15.81
N GLN A 39 -4.60 -3.60 -16.56
CA GLN A 39 -5.20 -2.42 -17.23
C GLN A 39 -5.65 -1.33 -16.24
N ARG A 40 -6.10 -1.72 -15.04
CA ARG A 40 -6.59 -0.81 -14.01
C ARG A 40 -5.45 -0.13 -13.23
N LEU A 41 -4.28 -0.76 -13.13
CA LEU A 41 -3.16 -0.26 -12.34
C LEU A 41 -2.13 0.45 -13.21
N HIS A 42 -1.70 1.64 -12.79
CA HIS A 42 -0.57 2.30 -13.45
C HIS A 42 0.70 1.42 -13.33
N PRO A 43 1.47 1.20 -14.40
CA PRO A 43 2.63 0.28 -14.40
C PRO A 43 3.70 0.62 -13.37
N ARG A 44 3.80 1.88 -12.93
CA ARG A 44 4.74 2.31 -11.88
C ARG A 44 4.21 2.16 -10.46
N ASN A 45 3.00 1.64 -10.27
CA ASN A 45 2.42 1.47 -8.94
C ASN A 45 2.91 0.16 -8.28
N ALA A 46 4.20 0.13 -7.95
CA ALA A 46 4.91 -1.04 -7.41
C ALA A 46 4.14 -1.72 -6.28
N ARG A 47 3.65 -0.94 -5.31
CA ARG A 47 2.93 -1.45 -4.14
C ARG A 47 1.65 -2.17 -4.54
N LYS A 48 0.83 -1.58 -5.42
CA LYS A 48 -0.44 -2.20 -5.85
C LYS A 48 -0.23 -3.41 -6.76
N ILE A 49 0.78 -3.36 -7.64
CA ILE A 49 1.14 -4.48 -8.51
C ILE A 49 1.61 -5.67 -7.68
N LYS A 50 2.58 -5.47 -6.78
CA LYS A 50 3.07 -6.51 -5.86
C LYS A 50 1.92 -7.10 -5.04
N ARG A 51 1.01 -6.27 -4.51
CA ARG A 51 -0.16 -6.75 -3.78
C ARG A 51 -1.09 -7.60 -4.65
N SER A 52 -1.31 -7.21 -5.90
CA SER A 52 -2.18 -7.97 -6.80
C SER A 52 -1.62 -9.34 -7.15
N LEU A 53 -0.31 -9.40 -7.41
CA LEU A 53 0.39 -10.67 -7.62
C LEU A 53 0.36 -11.54 -6.37
N GLN A 54 0.54 -10.94 -5.18
CA GLN A 54 0.48 -11.65 -3.91
C GLN A 54 -0.91 -12.29 -3.71
N VAL A 55 -1.99 -11.56 -3.95
CA VAL A 55 -3.37 -12.11 -3.84
C VAL A 55 -3.52 -13.31 -4.78
N HIS A 56 -3.13 -13.17 -6.05
CA HIS A 56 -3.19 -14.28 -7.00
C HIS A 56 -2.33 -15.47 -6.57
N HIS A 57 -1.14 -15.22 -6.01
CA HIS A 57 -0.25 -16.28 -5.53
C HIS A 57 -0.82 -17.02 -4.31
N GLU A 58 -1.40 -16.29 -3.36
CA GLU A 58 -1.96 -16.85 -2.12
C GLU A 58 -3.29 -17.58 -2.35
N THR A 59 -4.14 -17.08 -3.27
CA THR A 59 -5.50 -17.60 -3.45
C THR A 59 -5.69 -18.39 -4.74
N GLY A 60 -4.79 -18.29 -5.71
CA GLY A 60 -4.96 -18.84 -7.06
C GLY A 60 -6.04 -18.14 -7.90
N VAL A 61 -6.61 -17.03 -7.41
CA VAL A 61 -7.72 -16.31 -8.03
C VAL A 61 -7.25 -14.93 -8.48
N PRO A 62 -7.52 -14.51 -9.74
CA PRO A 62 -7.21 -13.16 -10.19
C PRO A 62 -7.82 -12.10 -9.27
N HIS A 63 -7.02 -11.11 -8.86
CA HIS A 63 -7.45 -10.06 -7.94
C HIS A 63 -8.64 -9.25 -8.47
N SER A 64 -8.73 -9.08 -9.79
CA SER A 64 -9.86 -8.46 -10.48
C SER A 64 -11.20 -9.15 -10.24
N LYS A 65 -11.22 -10.47 -9.98
CA LYS A 65 -12.46 -11.20 -9.63
C LYS A 65 -12.98 -10.74 -8.28
N TRP A 66 -12.12 -10.68 -7.25
CA TRP A 66 -12.48 -10.16 -5.93
C TRP A 66 -13.06 -8.74 -6.00
N PHE A 67 -12.48 -7.86 -6.81
CA PHE A 67 -13.03 -6.50 -7.01
C PHE A 67 -14.39 -6.47 -7.71
N THR A 68 -14.66 -7.46 -8.56
CA THR A 68 -15.94 -7.56 -9.28
C THR A 68 -17.02 -8.06 -8.33
N GLU A 69 -16.72 -9.07 -7.53
CA GLU A 69 -17.60 -9.58 -6.45
C GLU A 69 -17.86 -8.49 -5.40
N GLN A 70 -16.81 -7.80 -4.92
CA GLN A 70 -16.94 -6.72 -3.95
C GLN A 70 -17.86 -5.58 -4.41
N ARG A 71 -17.87 -5.27 -5.72
CA ARG A 71 -18.74 -4.21 -6.27
C ARG A 71 -20.22 -4.54 -6.22
N GLN A 72 -20.59 -5.80 -6.02
CA GLN A 72 -21.98 -6.22 -5.85
C GLN A 72 -22.47 -6.01 -4.40
N HIS A 73 -21.57 -5.68 -3.47
CA HIS A 73 -21.93 -5.43 -2.09
C HIS A 73 -22.35 -3.98 -1.86
N HIS A 74 -23.40 -3.82 -1.07
CA HIS A 74 -23.86 -2.55 -0.56
C HIS A 74 -23.07 -2.18 0.70
N LEU A 75 -23.19 -0.92 1.12
CA LEU A 75 -22.66 -0.50 2.41
C LEU A 75 -23.29 -1.33 3.52
N ARG A 76 -22.46 -1.76 4.49
CA ARG A 76 -22.87 -2.66 5.58
C ARG A 76 -24.06 -2.11 6.38
N TYR A 77 -24.19 -0.79 6.46
CA TYR A 77 -25.25 -0.09 7.16
C TYR A 77 -26.01 0.81 6.17
N ALA A 78 -27.35 0.68 6.16
CA ALA A 78 -28.21 1.44 5.27
C ALA A 78 -28.15 2.95 5.58
N ASP A 79 -28.20 3.31 6.87
CA ASP A 79 -28.24 4.70 7.33
C ASP A 79 -26.84 5.25 7.62
N HIS A 80 -26.02 5.36 6.59
CA HIS A 80 -24.70 5.99 6.70
C HIS A 80 -24.79 7.48 6.31
N MET A 81 -24.23 8.35 7.14
CA MET A 81 -24.07 9.77 6.83
C MET A 81 -22.59 10.10 6.66
N LEU A 82 -22.19 10.49 5.45
CA LEU A 82 -20.86 11.03 5.19
C LEU A 82 -20.93 12.55 5.14
N ARG A 83 -20.22 13.22 6.05
CA ARG A 83 -20.05 14.68 6.03
C ARG A 83 -18.65 15.03 5.53
N LEU A 84 -18.57 15.63 4.35
CA LEU A 84 -17.32 16.16 3.83
C LEU A 84 -17.13 17.60 4.31
N LEU A 85 -16.02 17.85 4.97
CA LEU A 85 -15.57 19.19 5.36
C LEU A 85 -14.54 19.63 4.32
N ASP A 86 -14.81 20.77 3.69
CA ASP A 86 -13.92 21.35 2.70
C ASP A 86 -13.48 22.75 3.13
N ALA A 87 -12.30 23.16 2.66
CA ALA A 87 -11.72 24.46 2.95
C ALA A 87 -10.91 24.92 1.73
N GLN A 88 -10.89 26.24 1.50
CA GLN A 88 -10.03 26.83 0.48
C GLN A 88 -8.57 26.45 0.71
N SER A 89 -7.89 26.01 -0.35
CA SER A 89 -6.52 25.47 -0.33
C SER A 89 -5.52 26.38 0.39
N GLU A 90 -5.61 27.69 0.16
CA GLU A 90 -4.73 28.70 0.75
C GLU A 90 -4.95 28.80 2.26
N CYS A 91 -6.22 28.78 2.69
CA CYS A 91 -6.57 28.79 4.11
C CYS A 91 -6.13 27.50 4.80
N LEU A 92 -6.27 26.36 4.14
CA LEU A 92 -5.83 25.07 4.64
C LEU A 92 -4.30 25.02 4.78
N SER A 93 -3.55 25.43 3.75
CA SER A 93 -2.09 25.45 3.76
C SER A 93 -1.55 26.26 4.94
N ARG A 94 -2.02 27.52 5.08
CA ARG A 94 -1.59 28.40 6.18
C ARG A 94 -1.84 27.80 7.56
N ARG A 95 -2.98 27.13 7.75
CA ARG A 95 -3.31 26.46 9.02
C ARG A 95 -2.43 25.23 9.27
N LEU A 96 -2.09 24.49 8.21
CA LEU A 96 -1.19 23.35 8.32
C LEU A 96 0.23 23.78 8.68
N ASP A 97 0.73 24.86 8.08
CA ASP A 97 2.07 25.41 8.38
C ASP A 97 2.17 25.83 9.85
N GLN A 98 1.21 26.63 10.34
CA GLN A 98 1.14 27.06 11.73
C GLN A 98 1.02 25.87 12.70
N ARG A 99 0.31 24.81 12.30
CA ARG A 99 0.19 23.59 13.10
C ARG A 99 1.52 22.87 13.20
N VAL A 100 2.29 22.77 12.12
CA VAL A 100 3.62 22.15 12.13
C VAL A 100 4.57 22.92 13.04
N GLU A 101 4.60 24.25 12.95
CA GLU A 101 5.38 25.09 13.87
C GLU A 101 4.99 24.85 15.34
N GLY A 102 3.69 24.73 15.61
CA GLY A 102 3.17 24.37 16.92
C GLY A 102 3.61 22.97 17.37
N MET A 103 3.63 21.99 16.48
CA MET A 103 4.08 20.62 16.77
C MET A 103 5.58 20.58 17.10
N MET A 104 6.40 21.32 16.35
CA MET A 104 7.83 21.45 16.62
C MET A 104 8.07 22.03 18.02
N ARG A 105 7.36 23.11 18.39
CA ARG A 105 7.45 23.70 19.73
C ARG A 105 6.99 22.76 20.86
N ARG A 106 6.04 21.86 20.57
CA ARG A 106 5.56 20.85 21.54
C ARG A 106 6.44 19.60 21.65
N GLY A 107 7.49 19.51 20.84
CA GLY A 107 8.47 18.44 20.96
C GLY A 107 8.32 17.27 19.98
N LEU A 108 7.70 17.51 18.81
CA LEU A 108 7.60 16.50 17.74
C LEU A 108 8.96 15.84 17.42
N ARG A 109 10.04 16.60 17.46
CA ARG A 109 11.38 16.08 17.19
C ARG A 109 11.79 15.00 18.19
N GLN A 110 11.57 15.26 19.48
CA GLN A 110 11.90 14.33 20.56
C GLN A 110 11.07 13.06 20.45
N GLU A 111 9.80 13.15 20.06
CA GLU A 111 8.95 11.98 19.81
C GLU A 111 9.52 11.10 18.69
N ILE A 112 9.97 11.69 17.58
CA ILE A 112 10.56 10.96 16.45
C ILE A 112 11.91 10.32 16.83
N GLU A 113 12.76 11.05 17.56
CA GLU A 113 14.04 10.53 18.05
C GLU A 113 13.81 9.34 19.00
N ALA A 114 12.85 9.44 19.92
CA ALA A 114 12.47 8.35 20.81
C ALA A 114 11.88 7.14 20.06
N PHE A 115 11.03 7.36 19.05
CA PHE A 115 10.47 6.29 18.22
C PHE A 115 11.55 5.49 17.49
N ASN A 116 12.57 6.17 16.95
CA ASN A 116 13.68 5.50 16.25
C ASN A 116 14.69 4.84 17.20
N ALA A 117 14.82 5.34 18.44
CA ALA A 117 15.70 4.77 19.46
C ALA A 117 15.09 3.55 20.15
N ALA A 118 13.76 3.43 20.14
CA ALA A 118 13.10 2.23 20.64
C ALA A 118 13.48 1.04 19.74
N PRO A 119 14.00 -0.08 20.31
CA PRO A 119 14.13 -1.31 19.54
C PRO A 119 12.74 -1.68 19.02
N GLY A 120 12.64 -1.94 17.72
CA GLY A 120 11.40 -2.38 17.10
C GLY A 120 10.87 -3.67 17.75
N PRO A 121 9.58 -4.01 17.58
CA PRO A 121 9.09 -5.32 17.99
C PRO A 121 9.86 -6.47 17.33
#